data_AF-A0A7J6VMZ6-F1
#
_entry.id   AF-A0A7J6VMZ6-F1
#
_cell.length_a   1.000
_cell.length_b   1.000
_cell.length_c   1.000
_cell.angle_alpha   90.00
_cell.angle_beta   90.00
_cell.angle_gamma   90.00
#
_symmetry.space_group_name_H-M   'P 1'
#
loop_
_entity.id
_entity.type
_entity.pdbx_description
1 polymer ?
#
loop_
_entity_poly.entity_id
_entity_poly.type
_entity_poly.pdbx_seq_one_letter_code
_entity_poly.pdbx_strand_id
1 'polypeptide(L)'
;MESMLVPQWLEPLLSTAFFSVCRTHGDAARSECNMYCLDCSGDAFCFYCRSSRHKDHQVIQIRRSSYHDVVRVAEIQKVLDISGVQTYVINSARVLFLNERPQPKSGKGVSHLCEVCARSLLDPFRFCSLGCKLVGIKRKGDASFILDNNKIDEEGISRRVSNEEDELLLQ
;
A
#
# COMPACT_ATOMS: atom_id res chain seq x y z
N MET A 1 0.00 17.43 16.57
CA MET A 1 1.31 17.03 16.00
C MET A 1 1.19 15.78 15.12
N GLU A 2 0.29 14.82 15.43
CA GLU A 2 -0.05 13.67 14.56
C GLU A 2 -0.52 14.04 13.13
N SER A 3 -1.23 15.15 12.98
CA SER A 3 -1.82 15.59 11.71
C SER A 3 -0.81 15.92 10.60
N MET A 4 0.49 15.97 10.91
CA MET A 4 1.55 16.25 9.93
C MET A 4 2.25 15.00 9.42
N LEU A 5 2.09 13.83 10.06
CA LEU A 5 2.81 12.60 9.70
C LEU A 5 1.92 11.59 8.97
N VAL A 6 0.60 11.76 9.03
CA VAL A 6 -0.41 10.85 8.48
C VAL A 6 -1.39 11.64 7.61
N PRO A 7 -1.52 11.32 6.32
CA PRO A 7 -2.53 11.92 5.47
C PRO A 7 -3.95 11.61 5.97
N GLN A 8 -4.84 12.61 5.91
CA GLN A 8 -6.22 12.49 6.43
C GLN A 8 -7.03 11.37 5.76
N TRP A 9 -6.69 11.03 4.51
CA TRP A 9 -7.36 9.97 3.73
C TRP A 9 -6.94 8.55 4.11
N LEU A 10 -5.84 8.36 4.86
CA LEU A 10 -5.27 7.05 5.10
C LEU A 10 -6.07 6.21 6.10
N GLU A 11 -6.52 6.80 7.20
CA GLU A 11 -7.36 6.09 8.17
C GLU A 11 -8.67 5.62 7.54
N PRO A 12 -9.43 6.49 6.83
CA PRO A 12 -10.63 6.06 6.13
C PRO A 12 -10.35 4.98 5.07
N LEU A 13 -9.23 5.08 4.32
CA LEU A 13 -8.81 4.04 3.36
C LEU A 13 -8.69 2.67 4.04
N LEU A 14 -8.02 2.60 5.20
CA LEU A 14 -7.75 1.35 5.90
C LEU A 14 -9.01 0.74 6.55
N SER A 15 -10.03 1.55 6.85
CA SER A 15 -11.33 1.08 7.37
C SER A 15 -12.38 0.83 6.29
N THR A 16 -12.12 1.22 5.04
CA THR A 16 -13.10 1.13 3.95
C THR A 16 -13.38 -0.32 3.58
N ALA A 17 -14.67 -0.66 3.42
CA ALA A 17 -15.08 -1.93 2.86
C ALA A 17 -15.02 -1.88 1.32
N PHE A 18 -14.17 -2.71 0.73
CA PHE A 18 -14.03 -2.84 -0.72
C PHE A 18 -14.78 -4.05 -1.26
N PHE A 19 -14.94 -4.08 -2.59
CA PHE A 19 -15.49 -5.20 -3.37
C PHE A 19 -16.99 -5.45 -3.14
N SER A 20 -17.74 -4.45 -2.68
CA SER A 20 -19.20 -4.45 -2.73
C SER A 20 -19.70 -4.13 -4.14
N VAL A 21 -20.91 -4.54 -4.47
CA VAL A 21 -21.56 -4.13 -5.73
C VAL A 21 -21.98 -2.66 -5.65
N CYS A 22 -21.67 -1.88 -6.68
CA CYS A 22 -22.07 -0.47 -6.76
C CYS A 22 -23.59 -0.33 -6.80
N ARG A 23 -24.14 0.56 -5.98
CA ARG A 23 -25.59 0.82 -5.90
C ARG A 23 -26.18 1.41 -7.18
N THR A 24 -25.39 2.20 -7.92
CA THR A 24 -25.85 2.90 -9.14
C THR A 24 -25.58 2.10 -10.40
N HIS A 25 -24.47 1.34 -10.44
CA HIS A 25 -24.03 0.62 -11.63
C HIS A 25 -24.06 -0.88 -11.43
N GLY A 26 -24.91 -1.41 -10.54
CA GLY A 26 -24.85 -2.80 -10.08
C GLY A 26 -24.90 -3.84 -11.20
N ASP A 27 -25.71 -3.57 -12.23
CA ASP A 27 -25.93 -4.46 -13.37
C ASP A 27 -24.84 -4.38 -14.44
N ALA A 28 -23.92 -3.41 -14.35
CA ALA A 28 -22.86 -3.21 -15.33
C ALA A 28 -21.66 -4.13 -15.05
N ALA A 29 -20.93 -4.49 -16.11
CA ALA A 29 -19.64 -5.16 -15.96
C ALA A 29 -18.66 -4.22 -15.23
N ARG A 30 -17.89 -4.71 -14.24
CA ARG A 30 -16.99 -3.89 -13.40
C ARG A 30 -17.73 -2.92 -12.45
N SER A 31 -18.92 -3.32 -12.00
CA SER A 31 -19.69 -2.64 -10.96
C SER A 31 -19.11 -2.79 -9.54
N GLU A 32 -18.06 -3.59 -9.38
CA GLU A 32 -17.40 -3.80 -8.10
C GLU A 32 -16.71 -2.53 -7.61
N CYS A 33 -16.97 -2.17 -6.34
CA CYS A 33 -16.37 -1.01 -5.68
C CYS A 33 -14.95 -1.33 -5.19
N ASN A 34 -13.97 -1.18 -6.08
CA ASN A 34 -12.55 -1.44 -5.81
C ASN A 34 -11.65 -0.23 -6.02
N MET A 35 -12.22 0.96 -6.17
CA MET A 35 -11.48 2.23 -6.28
C MET A 35 -11.70 3.09 -5.03
N TYR A 36 -10.69 3.89 -4.70
CA TYR A 36 -10.72 4.82 -3.57
C TYR A 36 -10.15 6.18 -3.98
N CYS A 37 -10.79 7.26 -3.55
CA CYS A 37 -10.46 8.63 -3.93
C CYS A 37 -9.77 9.32 -2.75
N LEU A 38 -8.51 9.72 -2.94
CA LEU A 38 -7.70 10.33 -1.89
C LEU A 38 -8.18 11.75 -1.56
N ASP A 39 -8.73 12.46 -2.55
CA ASP A 39 -9.24 13.82 -2.34
C ASP A 39 -10.59 13.83 -1.60
N CYS A 40 -11.48 12.88 -1.90
CA CYS A 40 -12.79 12.80 -1.25
C CYS A 40 -12.74 12.11 0.11
N SER A 41 -11.83 11.13 0.29
CA SER A 41 -11.77 10.30 1.49
C SER A 41 -13.11 9.63 1.87
N GLY A 42 -13.92 9.30 0.86
CA GLY A 42 -15.25 8.72 1.03
C GLY A 42 -15.25 7.20 0.81
N ASP A 43 -16.44 6.63 0.63
CA ASP A 43 -16.61 5.20 0.39
C ASP A 43 -15.94 4.71 -0.91
N ALA A 44 -15.65 3.40 -0.97
CA ALA A 44 -15.20 2.75 -2.18
C ALA A 44 -16.23 2.88 -3.32
N PHE A 45 -15.73 3.00 -4.55
CA PHE A 45 -16.57 3.16 -5.74
C PHE A 45 -16.08 2.31 -6.91
N CYS A 46 -16.94 2.15 -7.92
CA CYS A 46 -16.66 1.33 -9.10
C CYS A 46 -16.04 2.13 -10.25
N PHE A 47 -15.64 1.42 -11.30
CA PHE A 47 -15.04 2.00 -12.50
C PHE A 47 -15.85 3.15 -13.11
N TYR A 48 -17.18 3.04 -13.18
CA TYR A 48 -18.04 4.06 -13.79
C TYR A 48 -18.18 5.32 -12.94
N CYS A 49 -18.22 5.18 -11.61
CA CYS A 49 -18.24 6.32 -10.70
C CYS A 49 -16.98 7.18 -10.82
N ARG A 50 -15.84 6.57 -11.20
CA ARG A 50 -14.61 7.31 -11.46
C ARG A 50 -14.82 8.40 -12.51
N SER A 51 -15.40 8.04 -13.66
CA SER A 51 -15.59 8.96 -14.78
C SER A 51 -16.63 10.03 -14.52
N SER A 52 -17.68 9.73 -13.73
CA SER A 52 -18.78 10.67 -13.49
C SER A 52 -18.57 11.60 -12.29
N ARG A 53 -17.84 11.15 -11.25
CA ARG A 53 -17.72 11.89 -9.98
C ARG A 53 -16.28 12.18 -9.55
N HIS A 54 -15.28 11.53 -10.16
CA HIS A 54 -13.88 11.59 -9.74
C HIS A 54 -12.92 11.76 -10.93
N LYS A 55 -13.35 12.47 -11.97
CA LYS A 55 -12.60 12.61 -13.23
C LYS A 55 -11.22 13.21 -13.02
N ASP A 56 -11.14 14.22 -12.16
CA ASP A 56 -9.94 15.02 -11.92
C ASP A 56 -9.35 14.79 -10.52
N HIS A 57 -9.73 13.68 -9.88
CA HIS A 57 -9.28 13.35 -8.53
C HIS A 57 -8.19 12.29 -8.54
N GLN A 58 -7.38 12.29 -7.48
CA GLN A 58 -6.40 11.24 -7.21
C GLN A 58 -7.12 9.98 -6.71
N VAL A 59 -7.00 8.92 -7.50
CA VAL A 59 -7.68 7.65 -7.26
C VAL A 59 -6.67 6.51 -7.31
N ILE A 60 -6.77 5.61 -6.34
CA ILE A 60 -6.03 4.34 -6.31
C ILE A 60 -6.99 3.17 -6.51
N GLN A 61 -6.49 2.09 -7.10
CA GLN A 61 -7.24 0.84 -7.23
C GLN A 61 -6.79 -0.20 -6.20
N ILE A 62 -7.73 -0.67 -5.39
CA ILE A 62 -7.55 -1.75 -4.44
C ILE A 62 -7.79 -3.10 -5.13
N ARG A 63 -6.98 -4.08 -4.77
CA ARG A 63 -7.01 -5.45 -5.32
C ARG A 63 -7.05 -6.45 -4.17
N ARG A 64 -7.41 -7.70 -4.47
CA ARG A 64 -7.36 -8.79 -3.50
C ARG A 64 -6.19 -9.73 -3.78
N SER A 65 -5.44 -10.05 -2.73
CA SER A 65 -4.46 -11.14 -2.72
C SER A 65 -4.68 -11.98 -1.48
N SER A 66 -4.92 -13.29 -1.66
CA SER A 66 -5.21 -14.23 -0.57
C SER A 66 -6.28 -13.70 0.40
N TYR A 67 -7.39 -13.19 -0.12
CA TYR A 67 -8.52 -12.62 0.64
C TYR A 67 -8.23 -11.33 1.41
N HIS A 68 -7.10 -10.68 1.15
CA HIS A 68 -6.73 -9.42 1.79
C HIS A 68 -6.51 -8.30 0.78
N ASP A 69 -6.83 -7.09 1.21
CA ASP A 69 -6.75 -5.90 0.37
C ASP A 69 -5.30 -5.45 0.21
N VAL A 70 -4.92 -5.26 -1.04
CA VAL A 70 -3.59 -4.82 -1.47
C VAL A 70 -3.68 -3.66 -2.44
N VAL A 71 -2.63 -2.85 -2.45
CA VAL A 71 -2.42 -1.79 -3.43
C VAL A 71 -1.09 -2.00 -4.15
N ARG A 72 -1.03 -1.62 -5.42
CA ARG A 72 0.23 -1.66 -6.18
C ARG A 72 1.17 -0.59 -5.68
N VAL A 73 2.44 -0.96 -5.49
CA VAL A 73 3.52 -0.04 -5.10
C VAL A 73 3.59 1.15 -6.05
N ALA A 74 3.53 0.89 -7.36
CA ALA A 74 3.57 1.92 -8.40
C ALA A 74 2.42 2.95 -8.33
N GLU A 75 1.30 2.62 -7.69
CA GLU A 75 0.18 3.55 -7.49
C GLU A 75 0.39 4.37 -6.22
N ILE A 76 0.59 3.70 -5.07
CA ILE A 76 0.57 4.34 -3.76
C ILE A 76 1.85 5.15 -3.45
N GLN A 77 3.01 4.74 -3.98
CA GLN A 77 4.30 5.39 -3.68
C GLN A 77 4.37 6.84 -4.19
N LYS A 78 3.49 7.23 -5.12
CA LYS A 78 3.43 8.60 -5.67
C LYS A 78 2.87 9.63 -4.69
N VAL A 79 2.19 9.16 -3.65
CA VAL A 79 1.37 9.98 -2.75
C VAL A 79 1.61 9.65 -1.28
N LEU A 80 2.44 8.64 -1.00
CA LEU A 80 2.63 8.09 0.34
C LEU A 80 4.05 7.54 0.50
N ASP A 81 4.75 7.93 1.56
CA ASP A 81 5.98 7.26 1.95
C ASP A 81 5.68 5.86 2.49
N ILE A 82 6.06 4.85 1.71
CA ILE A 82 5.91 3.43 2.03
C ILE A 82 7.19 2.80 2.57
N SER A 83 8.23 3.60 2.85
CA SER A 83 9.47 3.11 3.44
C SER A 83 9.22 2.36 4.75
N GLY A 84 10.03 1.31 4.98
CA GLY A 84 9.91 0.43 6.14
C GLY A 84 8.72 -0.53 6.10
N VAL A 85 7.85 -0.49 5.07
CA VAL A 85 6.76 -1.45 4.92
C VAL A 85 7.13 -2.54 3.92
N GLN A 86 6.94 -3.80 4.31
CA GLN A 86 7.27 -4.93 3.46
C GLN A 86 6.41 -4.97 2.20
N THR A 87 7.09 -5.13 1.06
CA THR A 87 6.47 -5.30 -0.26
C THR A 87 6.58 -6.73 -0.73
N TYR A 88 5.64 -7.18 -1.55
CA TYR A 88 5.59 -8.53 -2.10
C TYR A 88 5.51 -8.47 -3.62
N VAL A 89 6.18 -9.39 -4.31
CA VAL A 89 5.96 -9.62 -5.75
C VAL A 89 4.89 -10.69 -5.90
N ILE A 90 3.73 -10.32 -6.47
CA ILE A 90 2.59 -11.21 -6.67
C ILE A 90 2.12 -11.05 -8.11
N ASN A 91 2.07 -12.15 -8.87
CA ASN A 91 1.74 -12.15 -10.30
C ASN A 91 2.55 -11.09 -11.07
N SER A 92 3.87 -11.10 -10.86
CA SER A 92 4.85 -10.16 -11.45
C SER A 92 4.62 -8.68 -11.12
N ALA A 93 3.83 -8.36 -10.09
CA ALA A 93 3.59 -7.00 -9.64
C ALA A 93 4.02 -6.79 -8.19
N ARG A 94 4.70 -5.68 -7.91
CA ARG A 94 4.99 -5.25 -6.53
C ARG A 94 3.73 -4.69 -5.87
N VAL A 95 3.35 -5.28 -4.74
CA VAL A 95 2.17 -4.91 -3.96
C VAL A 95 2.47 -4.76 -2.48
N LEU A 96 1.58 -4.08 -1.77
CA LEU A 96 1.60 -3.83 -0.34
C LEU A 96 0.24 -4.19 0.26
N PHE A 97 0.23 -4.76 1.46
CA PHE A 97 -1.01 -5.02 2.19
C PHE A 97 -1.48 -3.75 2.91
N LEU A 98 -2.79 -3.50 2.86
CA LEU A 98 -3.40 -2.39 3.59
C LEU A 98 -3.34 -2.66 5.09
N ASN A 99 -3.87 -3.80 5.54
CA ASN A 99 -3.98 -4.13 6.96
C ASN A 99 -3.18 -5.38 7.36
N GLU A 100 -3.04 -5.57 8.67
CA GLU A 100 -2.46 -6.79 9.22
C GLU A 100 -3.28 -8.03 8.83
N ARG A 101 -2.63 -9.19 8.87
CA ARG A 101 -3.21 -10.46 8.45
C ARG A 101 -3.03 -11.50 9.56
N PRO A 102 -3.95 -12.48 9.69
CA PRO A 102 -3.78 -13.58 10.64
C PRO A 102 -2.46 -14.33 10.41
N GLN A 103 -1.67 -14.50 11.47
CA GLN A 103 -0.43 -15.28 11.40
C GLN A 103 -0.74 -16.79 11.54
N PRO A 104 -0.16 -17.67 10.70
CA PRO A 104 0.00 -19.08 11.06
C PRO A 104 0.91 -19.16 12.30
N LYS A 105 0.64 -20.11 13.22
CA LYS A 105 1.38 -20.25 14.49
C LYS A 105 2.90 -20.17 14.24
N SER A 106 3.55 -19.31 15.04
CA SER A 106 4.96 -18.93 14.95
C SER A 106 5.90 -20.12 14.67
N GLY A 107 6.63 -20.05 13.55
CA GLY A 107 7.82 -20.86 13.33
C GLY A 107 8.97 -20.31 14.18
N LYS A 108 9.66 -21.19 14.90
CA LYS A 108 10.85 -20.83 15.70
C LYS A 108 11.94 -20.30 14.76
N GLY A 109 12.51 -19.11 15.06
CA GLY A 109 13.77 -18.66 14.47
C GLY A 109 13.76 -17.41 13.59
N VAL A 110 12.72 -16.58 13.60
CA VAL A 110 12.74 -15.32 12.83
C VAL A 110 13.24 -14.15 13.70
N SER A 111 14.33 -13.50 13.28
CA SER A 111 14.91 -12.35 13.98
C SER A 111 14.20 -11.02 13.72
N HIS A 112 13.59 -10.85 12.54
CA HIS A 112 12.95 -9.59 12.14
C HIS A 112 11.42 -9.71 12.16
N LEU A 113 10.81 -8.99 13.10
CA LEU A 113 9.37 -9.01 13.36
C LEU A 113 8.78 -7.63 13.14
N CYS A 114 7.55 -7.59 12.63
CA CYS A 114 6.73 -6.39 12.55
C CYS A 114 6.58 -5.77 13.94
N GLU A 115 6.88 -4.48 14.07
CA GLU A 115 6.87 -3.76 15.34
C GLU A 115 5.48 -3.65 15.99
N VAL A 116 4.40 -3.99 15.27
CA VAL A 116 3.02 -3.88 15.75
C VAL A 116 2.36 -5.23 15.99
N CYS A 117 2.44 -6.16 15.03
CA CYS A 117 1.72 -7.43 15.07
C CYS A 117 2.64 -8.66 15.21
N ALA A 118 3.94 -8.43 15.40
CA ALA A 118 4.97 -9.47 15.54
C ALA A 118 5.04 -10.46 14.36
N ARG A 119 4.54 -10.09 13.18
CA ARG A 119 4.64 -10.91 11.96
C ARG A 119 6.08 -10.96 11.50
N SER A 120 6.57 -12.15 11.19
CA SER A 120 7.85 -12.36 10.53
C SER A 120 7.98 -11.55 9.25
N LEU A 121 9.05 -10.76 9.15
CA LEU A 121 9.36 -9.91 8.01
C LEU A 121 10.66 -10.36 7.33
N LEU A 122 10.85 -9.88 6.11
CA LEU A 122 12.17 -9.86 5.48
C LEU A 122 12.94 -8.62 5.97
N ASP A 123 14.27 -8.72 6.03
CA ASP A 123 15.09 -7.53 6.21
C ASP A 123 15.02 -6.60 4.99
N PRO A 124 15.10 -5.26 5.16
CA PRO A 124 15.20 -4.50 6.41
C PRO A 124 13.83 -3.88 6.85
N PHE A 125 12.71 -4.61 6.69
CA PHE A 125 11.38 -4.03 6.91
C PHE A 125 11.00 -3.93 8.39
N ARG A 126 10.24 -2.88 8.74
CA ARG A 126 9.74 -2.59 10.10
C ARG A 126 8.27 -2.97 10.29
N PHE A 127 7.48 -2.88 9.23
CA PHE A 127 6.03 -3.09 9.25
C PHE A 127 5.59 -4.06 8.15
N CYS A 128 4.57 -4.88 8.43
CA CYS A 128 4.04 -5.82 7.44
C CYS A 128 2.97 -5.23 6.51
N SER A 129 2.42 -4.06 6.86
CA SER A 129 1.29 -3.42 6.19
C SER A 129 1.24 -1.92 6.48
N LEU A 130 0.44 -1.17 5.71
CA LEU A 130 0.20 0.25 5.95
C LEU A 130 -0.46 0.48 7.33
N GLY A 131 -1.43 -0.35 7.71
CA GLY A 131 -2.08 -0.28 9.02
C GLY A 131 -1.12 -0.50 10.18
N CYS A 132 -0.17 -1.42 10.05
CA CYS A 132 0.88 -1.57 11.06
C CYS A 132 1.79 -0.33 11.12
N LYS A 133 2.18 0.26 9.98
CA LYS A 133 2.96 1.50 9.98
C LYS A 133 2.20 2.65 10.65
N LEU A 134 0.91 2.80 10.35
CA LEU A 134 0.03 3.79 11.00
C LEU A 134 0.01 3.63 12.52
N VAL A 135 -0.23 2.42 13.02
CA VAL A 135 -0.21 2.15 14.47
C VAL A 135 1.18 2.42 15.06
N GLY A 136 2.25 2.09 14.33
CA GLY A 136 3.63 2.41 14.71
C GLY A 136 3.86 3.91 14.89
N ILE A 137 3.43 4.73 13.92
CA ILE A 137 3.52 6.20 13.97
C ILE A 137 2.77 6.74 15.19
N LYS A 138 1.53 6.29 15.42
CA LYS A 138 0.73 6.73 16.58
C LYS A 138 1.36 6.36 17.94
N ARG A 139 2.08 5.23 18.00
CA ARG A 139 2.70 4.73 19.25
C ARG A 139 4.08 5.33 19.53
N LYS A 140 4.93 5.48 18.50
CA LYS A 140 6.35 5.85 18.66
C LYS A 140 6.73 7.19 18.02
N GLY A 141 6.04 7.61 16.96
CA GLY A 141 6.32 8.85 16.24
C GLY A 141 7.63 8.87 15.43
N ASP A 142 8.31 7.73 15.26
CA ASP A 142 9.62 7.60 14.60
C ASP A 142 9.51 7.15 13.12
N ALA A 143 8.32 7.31 12.53
CA ALA A 143 8.03 7.04 11.14
C ALA A 143 7.06 8.10 10.61
N SER A 144 6.98 8.22 9.28
CA SER A 144 6.10 9.17 8.60
C SER A 144 5.52 8.55 7.34
N PHE A 145 4.37 9.04 6.91
CA PHE A 145 3.79 8.76 5.60
C PHE A 145 4.01 9.91 4.61
N ILE A 146 4.64 11.00 5.03
CA ILE A 146 4.95 12.14 4.17
C ILE A 146 6.14 11.79 3.27
N LEU A 147 6.01 12.12 1.99
CA LEU A 147 7.09 11.97 1.03
C LEU A 147 8.19 13.01 1.31
N ASP A 148 9.41 12.52 1.52
CA ASP A 148 10.59 13.39 1.50
C ASP A 148 10.95 13.68 0.03
N ASN A 149 10.68 14.89 -0.45
CA ASN A 149 11.02 15.29 -1.83
C ASN A 149 12.52 15.22 -2.15
N ASN A 150 13.38 15.00 -1.14
CA ASN A 150 14.83 14.87 -1.28
C ASN A 150 15.32 13.43 -1.59
N LYS A 151 14.44 12.41 -1.59
CA LYS A 151 14.83 10.98 -1.80
C LYS A 151 14.65 10.46 -3.23
N ILE A 152 14.11 11.27 -4.15
CA ILE A 152 13.81 10.84 -5.52
C ILE A 152 15.10 10.51 -6.32
N ASP A 153 16.25 11.03 -5.88
CA ASP A 153 17.51 10.95 -6.64
C ASP A 153 18.30 9.64 -6.42
N GLU A 154 18.07 8.89 -5.33
CA GLU A 154 18.88 7.69 -5.01
C GLU A 154 18.32 6.37 -5.60
N GLU A 155 16.99 6.20 -5.66
CA GLU A 155 16.37 4.96 -6.19
C GLU A 155 16.47 4.84 -7.72
N GLY A 156 16.68 5.94 -8.44
CA GLY A 156 16.89 5.95 -9.89
C GLY A 156 18.26 5.41 -10.31
N ILE A 157 19.27 5.54 -9.44
CA ILE A 157 20.64 5.08 -9.67
C ILE A 157 20.75 3.58 -9.38
N SER A 158 20.18 3.10 -8.27
CA SER A 158 20.23 1.67 -7.90
C SER A 158 19.56 0.75 -8.94
N ARG A 159 18.50 1.21 -9.62
CA ARG A 159 17.86 0.47 -10.73
C ARG A 159 18.68 0.39 -12.02
N ARG A 160 19.61 1.34 -12.25
CA ARG A 160 20.51 1.28 -13.41
C ARG A 160 21.66 0.31 -13.14
N VAL A 161 22.22 0.35 -11.93
CA VAL A 161 23.32 -0.56 -11.53
C VAL A 161 22.88 -2.02 -11.51
N SER A 162 21.68 -2.32 -11.00
CA SER A 162 21.15 -3.70 -10.97
C SER A 162 20.84 -4.26 -12.37
N ASN A 163 20.45 -3.42 -13.34
CA ASN A 163 20.23 -3.87 -14.71
C ASN A 163 21.55 -4.05 -15.49
N GLU A 164 22.60 -3.28 -15.20
CA GLU A 164 23.92 -3.44 -15.83
C GLU A 164 24.69 -4.66 -15.30
N GLU A 165 24.55 -5.02 -14.02
CA GLU A 165 25.17 -6.22 -13.44
C GLU A 165 24.56 -7.53 -13.97
N ASP A 166 23.25 -7.56 -14.23
CA ASP A 166 22.57 -8.74 -14.80
C ASP A 166 22.90 -8.97 -16.29
N GLU A 167 23.29 -7.92 -17.04
CA GLU A 167 23.64 -8.04 -18.47
C GLU A 167 25.10 -8.51 -18.70
N LEU A 168 25.97 -8.38 -17.69
CA LEU A 168 27.37 -8.83 -17.71
C LEU A 168 27.57 -10.31 -17.30
N LEU A 169 26.52 -10.99 -16.81
CA LEU A 169 26.57 -12.40 -16.38
C LEU A 169 26.01 -13.39 -17.42
N LEU A 170 25.67 -12.92 -18.63
CA LEU A 170 25.13 -13.72 -19.73
C LEU A 170 26.04 -13.78 -20.97
N GLN A 171 27.35 -13.52 -20.81
CA GLN A 171 28.37 -13.86 -21.83
C GLN A 171 29.31 -14.96 -21.33
#